data_AF-A0A2I1GRQ5-F1
#
_entry.id   AF-A0A2I1GRQ5-F1
#
_cell.length_a   1.000
_cell.length_b   1.000
_cell.length_c   1.000
_cell.angle_alpha   90.00
_cell.angle_beta   90.00
_cell.angle_gamma   90.00
#
_symmetry.space_group_name_H-M   'P 1'
#
loop_
_entity.id
_entity.type
_entity.pdbx_description
1 polymer ?
#
loop_
_entity_poly.entity_id
_entity_poly.type
_entity_poly.pdbx_seq_one_letter_code
_entity_poly.pdbx_strand_id
1 'polypeptide(L)'
;MKNFNFILILALSILIFGNFSSAINRLKWKRAVCTEITQKDCGGTCCGPAESCCGSTLCCGPAEDCCGGTFCCGPGDCCGTLCCKASEKCCNGSICCGPTETCCGRTCCSLSQTCSSGNICQ
;
A
#
# COMPACT_ATOMS: atom_id res chain seq x y z
N MET A 1 31.66 43.42 32.86
CA MET A 1 31.44 42.89 31.50
C MET A 1 31.56 41.35 31.38
N LYS A 2 32.27 40.63 32.27
CA LYS A 2 32.39 39.15 32.21
C LYS A 2 31.08 38.37 32.49
N ASN A 3 30.24 38.85 33.41
CA ASN A 3 29.00 38.17 33.80
C ASN A 3 27.91 38.15 32.72
N PHE A 4 27.87 39.15 31.83
CA PHE A 4 26.87 39.23 30.76
C PHE A 4 27.11 38.16 29.69
N ASN A 5 28.38 37.89 29.39
CA ASN A 5 28.78 36.83 28.46
C ASN A 5 28.42 35.44 29.01
N PHE A 6 28.63 35.22 30.31
CA PHE A 6 28.28 33.95 30.95
C PHE A 6 26.77 33.68 30.93
N ILE A 7 25.95 34.69 31.25
CA ILE A 7 24.48 34.57 31.21
C ILE A 7 24.00 34.31 29.77
N LEU A 8 24.59 34.98 28.78
CA LEU A 8 24.25 34.78 27.37
C LEU A 8 24.58 33.35 26.89
N ILE A 9 25.76 32.83 27.27
CA ILE A 9 26.19 31.46 26.94
C ILE A 9 25.27 30.43 27.60
N LEU A 10 24.87 30.66 28.85
CA LEU A 10 23.95 29.79 29.58
C LEU A 10 22.54 29.77 28.95
N ALA A 11 22.04 30.93 28.54
CA ALA A 11 20.75 31.05 27.86
C ALA A 11 20.73 30.35 26.50
N LEU A 12 21.80 30.52 25.69
CA LEU A 12 21.96 29.86 24.40
C LEU A 12 22.01 28.34 24.54
N SER A 13 22.75 27.83 25.52
CA SER A 13 22.85 26.39 25.75
C SER A 13 21.51 25.77 26.17
N ILE A 14 20.76 26.40 27.08
CA ILE A 14 19.40 25.93 27.44
C ILE A 14 18.47 25.90 26.22
N LEU A 15 18.53 26.93 25.36
CA LEU A 15 17.72 26.98 24.15
C LEU A 15 18.05 25.83 23.19
N ILE A 16 19.35 25.52 23.02
CA ILE A 16 19.85 24.44 22.17
C ILE A 16 19.45 23.07 22.74
N PHE A 17 19.69 22.82 24.03
CA PHE A 17 19.36 21.54 24.68
C PHE A 17 17.85 21.27 24.74
N GLY A 18 17.05 22.32 24.99
CA GLY A 18 15.59 22.24 24.95
C GLY A 18 15.06 21.86 23.57
N ASN A 19 15.59 22.50 22.51
CA ASN A 19 15.19 22.23 21.13
C ASN A 19 15.62 20.82 20.66
N PHE A 20 16.81 20.36 21.09
CA PHE A 20 17.27 19.00 20.84
C PHE A 20 16.38 17.93 21.51
N SER A 21 15.99 18.14 22.76
CA SER A 21 15.12 17.20 23.48
C SER A 21 13.75 17.07 22.82
N SER A 22 13.17 18.19 22.35
CA SER A 22 11.90 18.19 21.62
C SER A 22 11.99 17.52 20.24
N ALA A 23 13.10 17.72 19.52
CA ALA A 23 13.33 17.07 18.23
C ALA A 23 13.52 15.55 18.37
N ILE A 24 14.29 15.11 19.37
CA ILE A 24 14.51 13.68 19.65
C ILE A 24 13.19 13.02 20.06
N ASN A 25 12.36 13.68 20.87
CA ASN A 25 11.08 13.14 21.29
C ASN A 25 10.14 12.97 20.07
N ARG A 26 10.05 13.96 19.17
CA ARG A 26 9.28 13.84 17.91
C ARG A 26 9.75 12.68 17.02
N LEU A 27 11.05 12.42 16.96
CA LEU A 27 11.61 11.27 16.22
C LEU A 27 11.25 9.94 16.88
N LYS A 28 11.14 9.91 18.22
CA LYS A 28 10.75 8.72 19.00
C LYS A 28 9.31 8.30 18.72
N TRP A 29 8.38 9.26 18.60
CA TRP A 29 6.96 8.97 18.27
C TRP A 29 6.75 8.56 16.82
N LYS A 30 7.55 9.08 15.86
CA LYS A 30 7.52 8.59 14.48
C LYS A 30 8.05 7.15 14.32
N ARG A 31 8.87 6.67 15.27
CA ARG A 31 9.50 5.35 15.21
C ARG A 31 8.65 4.23 15.86
N ALA A 32 7.55 4.56 16.53
CA ALA A 32 6.86 3.63 17.43
C ALA A 32 5.55 3.03 16.88
N VAL A 33 5.37 2.90 15.55
CA VAL A 33 4.23 2.13 15.01
C VAL A 33 4.60 0.65 14.86
N CYS A 34 5.82 0.36 14.41
CA CYS A 34 6.32 -0.99 14.19
C CYS A 34 7.48 -1.32 15.14
N THR A 35 7.45 -2.51 15.74
CA THR A 35 8.42 -2.92 16.77
C THR A 35 9.74 -3.41 16.17
N GLU A 36 9.75 -3.80 14.89
CA GLU A 36 10.96 -4.25 14.20
C GLU A 36 11.52 -3.19 13.24
N ILE A 37 12.85 -3.13 13.17
CA ILE A 37 13.60 -2.16 12.35
C ILE A 37 13.38 -2.40 10.84
N THR A 38 13.00 -3.62 10.47
CA THR A 38 12.80 -4.07 9.09
C THR A 38 11.36 -3.91 8.59
N GLN A 39 10.43 -3.56 9.48
CA GLN A 39 9.02 -3.43 9.14
C GLN A 39 8.71 -2.07 8.49
N LYS A 40 7.81 -2.08 7.50
CA LYS A 40 7.22 -0.87 6.91
C LYS A 40 5.89 -0.56 7.58
N ASP A 41 5.72 0.68 8.00
CA ASP A 41 4.45 1.22 8.48
C ASP A 41 3.53 1.53 7.30
N CYS A 42 2.42 0.82 7.21
CA CYS A 42 1.38 1.01 6.18
C CYS A 42 0.21 1.87 6.69
N GLY A 43 0.35 2.53 7.85
CA GLY A 43 -0.63 3.45 8.42
C GLY A 43 -1.55 2.81 9.47
N GLY A 44 -1.88 1.52 9.32
CA GLY A 44 -2.65 0.74 10.31
C GLY A 44 -2.09 -0.66 10.59
N THR A 45 -1.04 -1.05 9.88
CA THR A 45 -0.34 -2.33 10.07
C THR A 45 1.14 -2.17 9.74
N CYS A 46 1.93 -3.14 10.18
CA CYS A 46 3.37 -3.22 9.95
C CYS A 46 3.66 -4.43 9.07
N CYS A 47 4.14 -4.19 7.85
CA CYS A 47 4.49 -5.26 6.92
C CYS A 47 5.97 -5.61 7.01
N GLY A 48 6.30 -6.89 6.83
CA GLY A 48 7.68 -7.35 6.81
C GLY A 48 8.52 -6.73 5.68
N PRO A 49 9.85 -6.88 5.72
CA PRO A 49 10.76 -6.25 4.74
C PRO A 49 10.56 -6.72 3.30
N ALA A 50 10.12 -7.96 3.10
CA ALA A 50 9.81 -8.54 1.80
C ALA A 50 8.34 -8.35 1.39
N GLU A 51 7.52 -7.79 2.28
CA GLU A 51 6.10 -7.57 2.03
C GLU A 51 5.84 -6.14 1.54
N SER A 52 4.75 -5.99 0.81
CA SER A 52 4.27 -4.71 0.29
C SER A 52 2.99 -4.29 0.98
N CYS A 53 2.86 -3.00 1.29
CA CYS A 53 1.65 -2.43 1.84
C CYS A 53 0.50 -2.53 0.84
N CYS A 54 -0.61 -3.15 1.25
CA CYS A 54 -1.86 -3.14 0.51
C CYS A 54 -2.95 -2.44 1.31
N GLY A 55 -3.18 -1.17 0.95
CA GLY A 55 -3.99 -0.28 1.78
C GLY A 55 -3.34 -0.06 3.14
N SER A 56 -4.18 0.15 4.15
CA SER A 56 -3.71 0.51 5.50
C SER A 56 -3.56 -0.65 6.47
N THR A 57 -4.14 -1.81 6.15
CA THR A 57 -4.31 -2.93 7.10
C THR A 57 -3.83 -4.27 6.56
N LEU A 58 -3.42 -4.36 5.29
CA LEU A 58 -3.02 -5.62 4.67
C LEU A 58 -1.58 -5.56 4.15
N CYS A 59 -0.88 -6.69 4.25
CA CYS A 59 0.47 -6.91 3.75
C CYS A 59 0.42 -7.99 2.69
N CYS A 60 0.97 -7.71 1.51
CA CYS A 60 1.11 -8.69 0.44
C CYS A 60 2.52 -9.26 0.44
N GLY A 61 2.63 -10.57 0.23
CA GLY A 61 3.90 -11.27 0.13
C GLY A 61 4.75 -10.79 -1.06
N PRO A 62 6.03 -11.21 -1.12
CA PRO A 62 6.96 -10.78 -2.19
C PRO A 62 6.58 -11.27 -3.59
N ALA A 63 5.75 -12.31 -3.67
CA ALA A 63 5.24 -12.85 -4.94
C ALA A 63 3.80 -12.43 -5.21
N GLU A 64 3.27 -11.46 -4.46
CA GLU A 64 1.88 -11.04 -4.54
C GLU A 64 1.79 -9.55 -4.90
N ASP A 65 0.79 -9.19 -5.70
CA ASP A 65 0.44 -7.82 -6.04
C ASP A 65 -0.77 -7.36 -5.22
N CYS A 66 -0.75 -6.09 -4.79
CA CYS A 66 -1.88 -5.48 -4.11
C CYS A 66 -2.95 -5.04 -5.12
N CYS A 67 -4.13 -5.63 -5.05
CA CYS A 67 -5.25 -5.31 -5.93
C CYS A 67 -6.34 -4.55 -5.16
N GLY A 68 -6.70 -3.38 -5.67
CA GLY A 68 -7.76 -2.54 -5.09
C GLY A 68 -7.47 -1.98 -3.69
N GLY A 69 -6.26 -2.17 -3.16
CA GLY A 69 -5.89 -1.70 -1.82
C GLY A 69 -6.45 -2.54 -0.67
N THR A 70 -7.06 -3.69 -0.97
CA THR A 70 -7.77 -4.51 0.03
C THR A 70 -7.48 -6.00 -0.06
N PHE A 71 -6.86 -6.48 -1.15
CA PHE A 71 -6.56 -7.89 -1.37
C PHE A 71 -5.21 -8.08 -2.04
N CYS A 72 -4.58 -9.23 -1.79
CA CYS A 72 -3.33 -9.65 -2.43
C CYS A 72 -3.65 -10.76 -3.43
N CYS A 73 -3.07 -10.67 -4.63
CA CYS A 73 -3.23 -11.66 -5.68
C CYS A 73 -1.86 -12.08 -6.22
N GLY A 74 -1.83 -13.17 -6.97
CA GLY A 74 -0.65 -13.57 -7.72
C GLY A 74 -0.20 -12.49 -8.71
N PRO A 75 1.04 -12.61 -9.23
CA PRO A 75 1.65 -11.60 -10.07
C PRO A 75 0.87 -11.44 -11.38
N GLY A 76 0.34 -10.24 -11.63
CA GLY A 76 -0.45 -9.95 -12.83
C GLY A 76 -1.90 -10.47 -12.81
N ASP A 77 -2.38 -10.98 -11.68
CA ASP A 77 -3.75 -11.49 -11.52
C ASP A 77 -4.76 -10.41 -11.10
N CYS A 78 -4.32 -9.17 -10.85
CA CYS A 78 -5.21 -8.08 -10.43
C CYS A 78 -6.25 -7.73 -11.49
N CYS A 79 -7.53 -7.81 -11.12
CA CYS A 79 -8.65 -7.30 -11.90
C CYS A 79 -9.53 -6.39 -11.05
N GLY A 80 -9.10 -5.13 -10.89
CA GLY A 80 -9.72 -4.19 -9.97
C GLY A 80 -9.60 -4.66 -8.53
N THR A 81 -10.71 -5.13 -7.95
CA THR A 81 -10.78 -5.66 -6.58
C THR A 81 -10.83 -7.19 -6.53
N LEU A 82 -10.57 -7.89 -7.65
CA LEU A 82 -10.57 -9.35 -7.74
C LEU A 82 -9.19 -9.88 -8.14
N CYS A 83 -8.93 -11.13 -7.75
CA CYS A 83 -7.82 -11.94 -8.26
C CYS A 83 -8.35 -12.86 -9.35
N CYS A 84 -7.90 -12.68 -10.58
CA CYS A 84 -8.10 -13.67 -11.63
C CYS A 84 -7.11 -14.81 -11.46
N LYS A 85 -7.40 -15.97 -12.04
CA LYS A 85 -6.40 -17.03 -12.21
C LYS A 85 -5.54 -16.73 -13.43
N ALA A 86 -4.34 -17.29 -13.48
CA ALA A 86 -3.42 -17.13 -14.63
C ALA A 86 -4.04 -17.48 -16.01
N SER A 87 -5.03 -18.38 -16.04
CA SER A 87 -5.74 -18.76 -17.28
C SER A 87 -6.90 -17.82 -17.65
N GLU A 88 -7.31 -16.95 -16.74
CA GLU A 88 -8.44 -16.05 -16.90
C GLU A 88 -7.98 -14.68 -17.44
N LYS A 89 -8.91 -13.93 -18.04
CA LYS A 89 -8.68 -12.57 -18.54
C LYS A 89 -9.47 -11.58 -17.69
N CYS A 90 -8.79 -10.52 -17.24
CA CYS A 90 -9.47 -9.41 -16.60
C CYS A 90 -10.25 -8.59 -17.64
N CYS A 91 -11.57 -8.59 -17.52
CA CYS A 91 -12.45 -7.81 -18.36
C CYS A 91 -13.00 -6.61 -17.59
N ASN A 92 -12.82 -5.42 -18.15
CA ASN A 92 -13.34 -4.15 -17.63
C ASN A 92 -12.99 -3.89 -16.14
N GLY A 93 -11.87 -4.45 -15.65
CA GLY A 93 -11.38 -4.24 -14.29
C GLY A 93 -12.32 -4.74 -13.19
N SER A 94 -13.26 -5.65 -13.48
CA SER A 94 -14.25 -6.09 -12.48
C SER A 94 -14.73 -7.53 -12.63
N ILE A 95 -14.34 -8.26 -13.68
CA ILE A 95 -14.68 -9.68 -13.87
C ILE A 95 -13.52 -10.44 -14.51
N CYS A 96 -13.34 -11.69 -14.10
CA CYS A 96 -12.38 -12.62 -14.66
C CYS A 96 -13.12 -13.59 -15.58
N CYS A 97 -12.82 -13.54 -16.86
CA CYS A 97 -13.40 -14.43 -17.85
C CYS A 97 -12.48 -15.59 -18.17
N GLY A 98 -13.05 -16.78 -18.40
CA GLY A 98 -12.28 -17.97 -18.72
C GLY A 98 -11.44 -17.83 -20.00
N PRO A 99 -10.45 -18.71 -20.21
CA PRO A 99 -9.57 -18.65 -21.38
C PRO A 99 -10.31 -18.81 -22.73
N THR A 100 -11.48 -19.46 -22.71
CA THR A 100 -12.35 -19.68 -23.87
C THR A 100 -13.47 -18.65 -23.97
N GLU A 101 -13.51 -17.67 -23.08
CA GLU A 101 -14.55 -16.65 -23.04
C GLU A 101 -14.05 -15.31 -23.56
N THR A 102 -14.96 -14.53 -24.13
CA THR A 102 -14.68 -13.19 -24.66
C THR A 102 -15.24 -12.13 -23.74
N CYS A 103 -14.44 -11.11 -23.44
CA CYS A 103 -14.88 -9.94 -22.69
C CYS A 103 -15.97 -9.18 -23.47
N CYS A 104 -17.16 -9.09 -22.89
CA CYS A 104 -18.26 -8.27 -23.40
C CYS A 104 -18.70 -7.30 -22.32
N GLY A 105 -17.94 -6.20 -22.18
CA GLY A 105 -18.10 -5.26 -21.08
C GLY A 105 -17.83 -5.92 -19.72
N ARG A 106 -18.87 -6.09 -18.91
CA ARG A 106 -18.82 -6.72 -17.57
C ARG A 106 -19.28 -8.18 -17.56
N THR A 107 -19.39 -8.80 -18.73
CA THR A 107 -19.87 -10.18 -18.89
C THR A 107 -18.88 -11.00 -19.73
N CYS A 108 -18.83 -12.30 -19.45
CA CYS A 108 -18.03 -13.27 -20.18
C CYS A 108 -18.92 -14.00 -21.18
N CYS A 109 -18.63 -13.88 -22.47
CA CYS A 109 -19.34 -14.62 -23.50
C CYS A 109 -18.60 -15.91 -23.83
N SER A 110 -19.29 -17.05 -23.78
CA SER A 110 -18.75 -18.32 -24.24
C SER A 110 -18.40 -18.27 -25.73
N LEU A 111 -17.54 -19.19 -26.17
CA LEU A 111 -17.03 -19.25 -27.56
C LEU A 111 -18.12 -19.30 -28.66
N SER A 112 -19.32 -19.77 -28.31
CA SER A 112 -20.48 -19.86 -29.21
C SER A 112 -21.31 -18.58 -29.28
N GLN A 113 -21.02 -17.58 -28.43
CA GLN A 113 -21.78 -16.34 -28.34
C GLN A 113 -20.97 -15.15 -28.85
N THR A 114 -21.68 -14.19 -29.45
CA THR A 114 -21.09 -12.95 -29.96
C THR A 114 -21.41 -11.80 -29.02
N CYS A 115 -20.46 -10.89 -28.81
CA CYS A 115 -20.70 -9.69 -28.03
C CYS A 115 -21.47 -8.66 -28.87
N SER A 116 -22.74 -8.45 -28.54
CA SER A 116 -23.59 -7.47 -29.21
C SER A 116 -23.52 -6.09 -28.55
N SER A 117 -23.96 -5.07 -29.28
CA SER A 117 -24.01 -3.69 -28.80
C SER A 117 -24.89 -3.62 -27.54
N GLY A 118 -24.26 -3.36 -26.38
CA GLY A 118 -24.92 -3.40 -25.08
C GLY A 118 -24.27 -4.31 -24.03
N ASN A 119 -23.13 -4.95 -24.34
CA ASN A 119 -22.43 -5.88 -23.44
C ASN A 119 -23.25 -7.16 -23.15
N ILE A 120 -24.00 -7.63 -24.14
CA ILE A 120 -24.87 -8.81 -24.05
C ILE A 120 -24.31 -9.89 -24.98
N CYS A 121 -24.21 -11.11 -24.47
CA CYS A 121 -23.85 -12.29 -25.24
C CYS A 121 -25.09 -12.83 -25.97
N GLN A 122 -24.98 -13.03 -27.27
CA GLN A 122 -26.04 -13.59 -28.14
C GLN A 122 -25.55 -14.78 -28.93
#